data_AF-A0A3M7LAZ4-F1
#
_entry.id   AF-A0A3M7LAZ4-F1
#
_cell.length_a   1.000
_cell.length_b   1.000
_cell.length_c   1.000
_cell.angle_alpha   90.00
_cell.angle_beta   90.00
_cell.angle_gamma   90.00
#
_symmetry.space_group_name_H-M   'P 1'
#
loop_
_entity.id
_entity.type
_entity.pdbx_description
1 polymer ?
#
loop_
_entity_poly.entity_id
_entity_poly.type
_entity_poly.pdbx_seq_one_letter_code
_entity_poly.pdbx_strand_id
1 'polypeptide(L)'
;MKKTIFLAAMAFVMTALTSCNQDRDDSFSGASVSLTANKTASRMSSSNAYTDYDSYFNTIKNDVAFTWDYKRDGCFARAHKMRRILEANGIPSSSLRKIWIGKKGKSLLNDWNFHVALVVVGADGESHTGKVIDPALFPDGPVTPKKWATECNKGIETADFAFTDVDCYTPKNVLEINYKRDSYYLDWFGANQSADRAANCVLSTIRSQFNPSFPNGKIEIIHCTGNFTAR
;
A
#
# COMPACT_ATOMS: atom_id res chain seq x y z
N MET A 1 -37.83 -62.94 -38.30
CA MET A 1 -36.65 -63.37 -39.08
C MET A 1 -35.63 -62.22 -39.13
N LYS A 2 -34.36 -62.49 -38.78
CA LYS A 2 -33.09 -61.76 -39.11
C LYS A 2 -32.98 -60.28 -38.63
N LYS A 3 -32.24 -59.95 -37.55
CA LYS A 3 -30.77 -59.65 -37.43
C LYS A 3 -30.32 -58.54 -38.40
N THR A 4 -29.76 -57.38 -38.01
CA THR A 4 -28.38 -57.10 -37.48
C THR A 4 -28.25 -55.61 -37.10
N ILE A 5 -27.81 -55.21 -35.90
CA ILE A 5 -26.48 -54.67 -35.47
C ILE A 5 -25.82 -53.65 -36.43
N PHE A 6 -25.53 -52.43 -35.93
CA PHE A 6 -24.24 -51.73 -36.14
C PHE A 6 -23.90 -50.81 -34.95
N LEU A 7 -22.64 -50.95 -34.51
CA LEU A 7 -21.97 -50.30 -33.40
C LEU A 7 -20.96 -49.30 -33.99
N ALA A 8 -20.86 -48.08 -33.48
CA ALA A 8 -19.77 -47.16 -33.84
C ALA A 8 -19.25 -46.46 -32.58
N ALA A 9 -18.10 -46.92 -32.10
CA ALA A 9 -17.30 -46.24 -31.10
C ALA A 9 -16.28 -45.34 -31.82
N MET A 10 -16.37 -44.03 -31.60
CA MET A 10 -15.34 -43.09 -32.06
C MET A 10 -14.21 -43.05 -31.02
N ALA A 11 -13.05 -43.55 -31.42
CA ALA A 11 -11.78 -43.28 -30.77
C ALA A 11 -11.26 -41.90 -31.21
N PHE A 12 -10.80 -41.10 -30.26
CA PHE A 12 -10.03 -39.88 -30.52
C PHE A 12 -8.82 -39.86 -29.60
N VAL A 13 -7.78 -39.16 -30.09
CA VAL A 13 -6.57 -38.67 -29.41
C VAL A 13 -5.35 -39.60 -29.43
N MET A 14 -4.39 -39.24 -30.28
CA MET A 14 -3.05 -38.74 -29.90
C MET A 14 -2.12 -38.80 -31.14
N THR A 15 -1.87 -37.67 -31.79
CA THR A 15 -0.71 -37.52 -32.69
C THR A 15 0.26 -36.54 -32.03
N ALA A 16 1.43 -37.06 -31.64
CA ALA A 16 2.56 -36.25 -31.22
C ALA A 16 3.21 -35.63 -32.46
N LEU A 17 3.37 -34.31 -32.48
CA LEU A 17 4.20 -33.60 -33.45
C LEU A 17 5.57 -33.36 -32.82
N THR A 18 6.54 -34.19 -33.17
CA THR A 18 7.96 -33.88 -33.04
C THR A 18 8.38 -33.08 -34.27
N SER A 19 8.60 -31.78 -34.08
CA SER A 19 9.09 -30.85 -35.08
C SER A 19 10.45 -30.30 -34.63
N CYS A 20 11.52 -30.89 -35.16
CA CYS A 20 12.82 -30.25 -35.24
C CYS A 20 13.44 -30.63 -36.59
N ASN A 21 13.25 -29.80 -37.60
CA ASN A 21 14.14 -29.71 -38.74
C ASN A 21 14.43 -28.23 -38.96
N GLN A 22 15.66 -27.82 -38.72
CA GLN A 22 16.22 -26.64 -39.35
C GLN A 22 17.73 -26.80 -39.44
N ASP A 23 18.14 -27.43 -40.54
CA ASP A 23 19.44 -27.23 -41.17
C ASP A 23 19.57 -25.75 -41.57
N ARG A 24 20.61 -25.10 -41.06
CA ARG A 24 21.34 -24.04 -41.76
C ARG A 24 22.79 -24.06 -41.29
N ASP A 25 23.62 -24.68 -42.10
CA ASP A 25 25.04 -24.39 -42.16
C ASP A 25 25.21 -22.98 -42.74
N ASP A 26 25.73 -22.06 -41.95
CA ASP A 26 26.40 -20.86 -42.46
C ASP A 26 27.72 -20.71 -41.71
N SER A 27 28.81 -20.98 -42.44
CA SER A 27 30.18 -20.65 -42.04
C SER A 27 30.34 -19.14 -41.96
N PHE A 28 30.84 -18.64 -40.83
CA PHE A 28 31.57 -17.37 -40.80
C PHE A 28 32.85 -17.50 -39.98
N SER A 29 33.95 -17.69 -40.71
CA SER A 29 35.31 -17.59 -40.22
C SER A 29 35.64 -16.12 -39.96
N GLY A 30 36.11 -15.81 -38.75
CA GLY A 30 36.89 -14.59 -38.49
C GLY A 30 36.21 -13.55 -37.61
N ALA A 31 36.34 -13.71 -36.30
CA ALA A 31 36.51 -12.60 -35.37
C ALA A 31 37.01 -13.15 -34.01
N SER A 32 38.30 -12.94 -33.75
CA SER A 32 38.89 -13.05 -32.42
C SER A 32 38.34 -11.94 -31.53
N VAL A 33 37.47 -12.26 -30.57
CA VAL A 33 37.12 -11.34 -29.47
C VAL A 33 37.02 -12.14 -28.16
N SER A 34 37.69 -11.60 -27.15
CA SER A 34 37.94 -12.11 -25.82
C SER A 34 36.76 -12.81 -25.13
N LEU A 35 36.98 -14.05 -24.68
CA LEU A 35 36.13 -14.76 -23.72
C LEU A 35 36.23 -14.12 -22.32
N THR A 36 35.70 -12.91 -22.14
CA THR A 36 35.57 -12.31 -20.79
C THR A 36 34.47 -11.25 -20.75
N ALA A 37 33.22 -11.65 -20.93
CA ALA A 37 32.02 -10.96 -20.42
C ALA A 37 30.80 -11.61 -21.09
N ASN A 38 29.99 -12.35 -20.34
CA ASN A 38 28.53 -12.49 -20.52
C ASN A 38 27.98 -13.73 -19.81
N LYS A 39 28.11 -13.76 -18.47
CA LYS A 39 27.21 -14.57 -17.64
C LYS A 39 26.63 -13.81 -16.44
N THR A 40 26.68 -12.49 -16.48
CA THR A 40 26.15 -11.60 -15.42
C THR A 40 25.33 -10.42 -15.95
N ALA A 41 25.05 -10.35 -17.25
CA ALA A 41 24.35 -9.22 -17.87
C ALA A 41 22.90 -9.52 -18.31
N SER A 42 22.36 -10.73 -18.04
CA SER A 42 20.95 -11.08 -18.37
C SER A 42 20.06 -11.28 -17.14
N ARG A 43 20.44 -10.73 -15.98
CA ARG A 43 19.58 -10.71 -14.77
C ARG A 43 19.40 -9.32 -14.16
N MET A 44 19.67 -8.26 -14.95
CA MET A 44 19.59 -6.87 -14.50
C MET A 44 18.43 -6.14 -15.21
N SER A 45 17.22 -6.56 -14.86
CA SER A 45 15.90 -5.97 -15.14
C SER A 45 14.87 -6.96 -14.58
N SER A 46 14.05 -6.73 -13.57
CA SER A 46 13.66 -5.52 -12.85
C SER A 46 13.29 -5.91 -11.40
N SER A 47 14.19 -5.74 -10.44
CA SER A 47 13.73 -5.47 -9.07
C SER A 47 13.50 -3.98 -9.02
N ASN A 48 12.26 -3.53 -9.25
CA ASN A 48 11.90 -2.12 -9.02
C ASN A 48 12.07 -1.87 -7.51
N ALA A 49 13.27 -1.47 -7.10
CA ALA A 49 13.57 -1.13 -5.72
C ALA A 49 12.91 0.23 -5.44
N TYR A 50 11.73 0.22 -4.84
CA TYR A 50 10.99 1.43 -4.43
C TYR A 50 11.68 2.09 -3.22
N THR A 51 12.83 2.70 -3.48
CA THR A 51 13.78 3.18 -2.47
C THR A 51 13.94 4.70 -2.45
N ASP A 52 13.32 5.40 -3.40
CA ASP A 52 13.29 6.87 -3.45
C ASP A 52 12.25 7.45 -2.49
N TYR A 53 12.44 7.19 -1.20
CA TYR A 53 11.51 7.57 -0.15
C TYR A 53 11.32 9.09 -0.05
N ASP A 54 12.36 9.87 -0.35
CA ASP A 54 12.31 11.33 -0.28
C ASP A 54 11.46 11.90 -1.42
N SER A 55 11.57 11.34 -2.63
CA SER A 55 10.68 11.72 -3.74
C SER A 55 9.22 11.39 -3.45
N TYR A 56 8.93 10.20 -2.90
CA TYR A 56 7.56 9.83 -2.50
C TYR A 56 7.04 10.74 -1.40
N PHE A 57 7.86 11.05 -0.40
CA PHE A 57 7.52 11.97 0.67
C PHE A 57 7.22 13.37 0.13
N ASN A 58 8.06 13.89 -0.76
CA ASN A 58 7.87 15.22 -1.36
C ASN A 58 6.62 15.28 -2.24
N THR A 59 6.34 14.22 -3.02
CA THR A 59 5.11 14.09 -3.81
C THR A 59 3.88 14.19 -2.90
N ILE A 60 3.87 13.48 -1.78
CA ILE A 60 2.78 13.49 -0.82
C ILE A 60 2.67 14.83 -0.07
N LYS A 61 3.79 15.33 0.47
CA LYS A 61 3.82 16.54 1.30
C LYS A 61 3.27 17.75 0.55
N ASN A 62 3.52 17.84 -0.76
CA ASN A 62 3.13 18.96 -1.60
C ASN A 62 1.73 18.81 -2.24
N ASP A 63 1.01 17.71 -2.00
CA ASP A 63 -0.34 17.54 -2.55
C ASP A 63 -1.38 18.40 -1.82
N VAL A 64 -2.16 19.16 -2.58
CA VAL A 64 -3.16 20.13 -2.10
C VAL A 64 -4.39 19.51 -1.45
N ALA A 65 -4.51 18.17 -1.46
CA ALA A 65 -5.56 17.46 -0.74
C ALA A 65 -5.34 17.47 0.78
N PHE A 66 -4.13 17.76 1.24
CA PHE A 66 -3.77 17.63 2.64
C PHE A 66 -3.70 18.98 3.37
N THR A 67 -4.16 18.96 4.62
CA THR A 67 -3.99 20.06 5.58
C THR A 67 -3.20 19.51 6.76
N TRP A 68 -1.87 19.42 6.61
CA TRP A 68 -0.99 18.70 7.54
C TRP A 68 -0.98 19.27 8.96
N ASP A 69 -1.26 20.57 9.10
CA ASP A 69 -1.37 21.25 10.40
C ASP A 69 -2.63 20.82 11.18
N TYR A 70 -3.65 20.27 10.51
CA TYR A 70 -4.79 19.66 11.17
C TYR A 70 -4.47 18.22 11.58
N LYS A 71 -3.95 18.07 12.80
CA LYS A 71 -3.53 16.76 13.34
C LYS A 71 -4.65 16.06 14.12
N ARG A 72 -5.69 16.79 14.52
CA ARG A 72 -6.71 16.30 15.47
C ARG A 72 -7.46 15.03 15.03
N ASP A 73 -7.74 14.87 13.73
CA ASP A 73 -8.46 13.71 13.18
C ASP A 73 -8.08 13.45 11.71
N GLY A 74 -8.65 12.41 11.09
CA GLY A 74 -8.56 12.15 9.64
C GLY A 74 -7.31 11.38 9.18
N CYS A 75 -6.55 10.78 10.09
CA CYS A 75 -5.34 10.01 9.75
C CYS A 75 -5.61 8.87 8.76
N PHE A 76 -6.73 8.14 8.93
CA PHE A 76 -7.20 7.10 8.02
C PHE A 76 -7.42 7.62 6.59
N ALA A 77 -8.08 8.78 6.45
CA ALA A 77 -8.32 9.42 5.17
C ALA A 77 -7.02 9.89 4.51
N ARG A 78 -6.11 10.51 5.30
CA ARG A 78 -4.79 10.90 4.81
C ARG A 78 -4.00 9.71 4.31
N ALA A 79 -3.86 8.67 5.12
CA ALA A 79 -3.13 7.46 4.75
C ALA A 79 -3.71 6.83 3.48
N HIS A 80 -5.03 6.78 3.33
CA HIS A 80 -5.69 6.22 2.16
C HIS A 80 -5.43 7.06 0.90
N LYS A 81 -5.53 8.39 1.01
CA LYS A 81 -5.19 9.28 -0.11
C LYS A 81 -3.71 9.22 -0.49
N MET A 82 -2.80 9.11 0.48
CA MET A 82 -1.37 8.92 0.23
C MET A 82 -1.11 7.67 -0.62
N ARG A 83 -1.76 6.54 -0.29
CA ARG A 83 -1.71 5.32 -1.12
C ARG A 83 -2.12 5.62 -2.56
N ARG A 84 -3.29 6.23 -2.77
CA ARG A 84 -3.81 6.49 -4.12
C ARG A 84 -2.90 7.38 -4.95
N ILE A 85 -2.29 8.39 -4.33
CA ILE A 85 -1.32 9.25 -5.00
C ILE A 85 -0.11 8.42 -5.46
N LEU A 86 0.47 7.59 -4.58
CA LEU A 86 1.63 6.76 -4.97
C LEU A 86 1.27 5.70 -6.02
N GLU A 87 0.11 5.05 -5.90
CA GLU A 87 -0.39 4.11 -6.92
C GLU A 87 -0.56 4.78 -8.29
N ALA A 88 -1.13 5.99 -8.32
CA ALA A 88 -1.25 6.78 -9.55
C ALA A 88 0.10 7.19 -10.15
N ASN A 89 1.16 7.25 -9.34
CA ASN A 89 2.53 7.50 -9.77
C ASN A 89 3.32 6.21 -10.07
N GLY A 90 2.63 5.07 -10.22
CA GLY A 90 3.23 3.81 -10.65
C GLY A 90 3.83 2.96 -9.53
N ILE A 91 3.62 3.32 -8.26
CA ILE A 91 4.06 2.49 -7.13
C ILE A 91 3.03 1.38 -6.90
N PRO A 92 3.40 0.10 -7.00
CA PRO A 92 2.45 -1.00 -6.86
C PRO A 92 2.00 -1.12 -5.41
N SER A 93 0.74 -1.49 -5.22
CA SER A 93 0.15 -1.74 -3.90
C SER A 93 0.94 -2.77 -3.08
N SER A 94 1.62 -3.71 -3.74
CA SER A 94 2.47 -4.72 -3.09
C SER A 94 3.67 -4.13 -2.36
N SER A 95 4.11 -2.92 -2.72
CA SER A 95 5.19 -2.17 -2.07
C SER A 95 4.67 -1.15 -1.05
N LEU A 96 3.37 -1.15 -0.77
CA LEU A 96 2.73 -0.27 0.19
C LEU A 96 2.10 -1.08 1.32
N ARG A 97 2.15 -0.55 2.54
CA ARG A 97 1.47 -1.10 3.71
C ARG A 97 0.87 0.03 4.54
N LYS A 98 -0.02 -0.31 5.47
CA LYS A 98 -0.40 0.58 6.56
C LYS A 98 0.36 0.21 7.81
N ILE A 99 0.76 1.21 8.57
CA ILE A 99 1.22 1.04 9.95
C ILE A 99 0.18 1.64 10.88
N TRP A 100 -0.16 0.91 11.94
CA TRP A 100 -1.19 1.25 12.91
C TRP A 100 -0.62 1.24 14.31
N ILE A 101 -1.08 2.17 15.14
CA ILE A 101 -0.85 2.14 16.59
C ILE A 101 -2.14 2.53 17.29
N GLY A 102 -2.46 1.83 18.38
CA GLY A 102 -3.54 2.17 19.28
C GLY A 102 -3.28 1.58 20.66
N LYS A 103 -3.83 2.21 21.70
CA LYS A 103 -3.64 1.76 23.08
C LYS A 103 -4.96 1.65 23.82
N LYS A 104 -5.27 0.44 24.28
CA LYS A 104 -6.43 0.22 25.15
C LYS A 104 -6.28 1.02 26.44
N GLY A 105 -7.24 1.90 26.70
CA GLY A 105 -7.31 2.69 27.94
C GLY A 105 -6.27 3.80 28.08
N LYS A 106 -5.52 4.14 27.03
CA LYS A 106 -4.57 5.28 27.03
C LYS A 106 -4.65 6.03 25.71
N SER A 107 -4.62 7.36 25.78
CA SER A 107 -4.56 8.20 24.58
C SER A 107 -3.13 8.31 24.03
N LEU A 108 -3.01 8.32 22.71
CA LEU A 108 -1.78 8.65 21.99
C LEU A 108 -1.55 10.16 21.99
N LEU A 109 -0.52 10.61 21.28
CA LEU A 109 -0.34 12.02 20.94
C LEU A 109 -1.64 12.62 20.38
N ASN A 110 -1.91 13.90 20.66
CA ASN A 110 -3.14 14.62 20.23
C ASN A 110 -4.47 13.95 20.66
N ASP A 111 -4.44 13.19 21.76
CA ASP A 111 -5.53 12.35 22.28
C ASP A 111 -6.20 11.45 21.25
N TRP A 112 -5.41 10.86 20.34
CA TRP A 112 -5.92 9.85 19.44
C TRP A 112 -6.17 8.51 20.17
N ASN A 113 -7.25 7.83 19.81
CA ASN A 113 -7.46 6.43 20.18
C ASN A 113 -6.62 5.51 19.29
N PHE A 114 -6.37 5.92 18.04
CA PHE A 114 -5.41 5.30 17.15
C PHE A 114 -4.78 6.28 16.17
N HIS A 115 -3.63 5.89 15.61
CA HIS A 115 -3.04 6.58 14.47
C HIS A 115 -2.65 5.61 13.38
N VAL A 116 -2.66 6.09 12.13
CA VAL A 116 -2.28 5.32 10.95
C VAL A 116 -1.53 6.19 9.95
N ALA A 117 -0.53 5.59 9.31
CA ALA A 117 0.25 6.19 8.23
C ALA A 117 0.52 5.18 7.11
N LEU A 118 1.11 5.67 6.01
CA LEU A 118 1.52 4.83 4.89
C LEU A 118 2.98 4.39 5.09
N VAL A 119 3.27 3.14 4.75
CA VAL A 119 4.63 2.61 4.69
C VAL A 119 4.96 2.25 3.25
N VAL A 120 6.08 2.77 2.75
CA VAL A 120 6.68 2.29 1.51
C VAL A 120 7.73 1.26 1.88
N VAL A 121 7.54 0.06 1.34
CA VAL A 121 8.39 -1.09 1.58
C VAL A 121 9.50 -1.13 0.53
N GLY A 122 10.73 -1.37 0.98
CA GLY A 122 11.90 -1.43 0.11
C GLY A 122 11.97 -2.71 -0.72
N ALA A 123 13.13 -2.94 -1.35
CA ALA A 123 13.36 -4.09 -2.20
C ALA A 123 13.30 -5.45 -1.47
N ASP A 124 13.47 -5.44 -0.14
CA ASP A 124 13.39 -6.63 0.70
C ASP A 124 11.95 -7.10 0.97
N GLY A 125 10.94 -6.27 0.67
CA GLY A 125 9.55 -6.60 0.94
C GLY A 125 9.17 -6.53 2.43
N GLU A 126 10.09 -6.10 3.30
CA GLU A 126 9.90 -6.12 4.75
C GLU A 126 9.35 -4.79 5.30
N SER A 127 8.21 -4.87 6.00
CA SER A 127 7.54 -3.65 6.50
C SER A 127 8.34 -2.94 7.60
N HIS A 128 9.14 -3.69 8.36
CA HIS A 128 9.95 -3.17 9.46
C HIS A 128 11.15 -2.36 9.00
N THR A 129 11.67 -2.63 7.80
CA THR A 129 12.82 -1.94 7.19
C THR A 129 12.41 -0.82 6.23
N GLY A 130 11.13 -0.78 5.84
CA GLY A 130 10.53 0.29 5.03
C GLY A 130 10.53 1.66 5.72
N LYS A 131 9.95 2.64 5.03
CA LYS A 131 9.80 4.01 5.53
C LYS A 131 8.34 4.42 5.67
N VAL A 132 8.02 5.01 6.82
CA VAL A 132 6.74 5.65 7.09
C VAL A 132 6.75 7.05 6.49
N ILE A 133 5.72 7.35 5.70
CA ILE A 133 5.42 8.69 5.19
C ILE A 133 4.26 9.26 6.01
N ASP A 134 4.55 10.27 6.84
CA ASP A 134 3.56 10.97 7.65
C ASP A 134 3.96 12.44 7.89
N PRO A 135 3.72 13.34 6.93
CA PRO A 135 4.07 14.76 7.08
C PRO A 135 3.35 15.48 8.23
N ALA A 136 2.24 14.92 8.76
CA ALA A 136 1.56 15.50 9.92
C ALA A 136 2.42 15.40 11.19
N LEU A 137 3.19 14.32 11.34
CA LEU A 137 4.11 14.12 12.48
C LEU A 137 5.56 14.46 12.14
N PHE A 138 6.00 14.13 10.93
CA PHE A 138 7.38 14.28 10.48
C PHE A 138 7.41 15.14 9.22
N PRO A 139 7.37 16.48 9.35
CA PRO A 139 7.32 17.37 8.20
C PRO A 139 8.60 17.34 7.36
N ASP A 140 9.72 16.87 7.92
CA ASP A 140 11.04 16.98 7.29
C ASP A 140 11.46 15.73 6.49
N GLY A 141 10.70 14.64 6.56
CA GLY A 141 11.00 13.47 5.74
C GLY A 141 10.46 12.14 6.25
N PRO A 142 10.69 11.07 5.48
CA PRO A 142 10.33 9.71 5.86
C PRO A 142 11.09 9.23 7.09
N VAL A 143 10.45 8.40 7.92
CA VAL A 143 11.06 7.84 9.14
C VAL A 143 10.90 6.32 9.23
N THR A 144 11.68 5.68 10.09
CA THR A 144 11.50 4.25 10.39
C THR A 144 10.19 4.00 11.14
N PRO A 145 9.56 2.82 11.00
CA PRO A 145 8.39 2.40 11.79
C PRO A 145 8.51 2.65 13.29
N LYS A 146 9.65 2.26 13.90
CA LYS A 146 9.90 2.42 15.33
C LYS A 146 9.91 3.88 15.78
N LYS A 147 10.59 4.76 15.02
CA LYS A 147 10.61 6.21 15.29
C LYS A 147 9.19 6.80 15.20
N TRP A 148 8.43 6.43 14.18
CA TRP A 148 7.04 6.88 14.04
C TRP A 148 6.16 6.44 15.22
N ALA A 149 6.22 5.17 15.61
CA ALA A 149 5.42 4.63 16.71
C ALA A 149 5.79 5.27 18.06
N THR A 150 7.08 5.54 18.27
CA THR A 150 7.57 6.23 19.48
C THR A 150 7.01 7.65 19.58
N GLU A 151 7.02 8.41 18.48
CA GLU A 151 6.45 9.76 18.45
C GLU A 151 4.93 9.75 18.70
N CYS A 152 4.21 8.82 18.06
CA CYS A 152 2.78 8.61 18.31
C CYS A 152 2.50 8.31 19.79
N ASN A 153 3.42 7.61 20.45
CA ASN A 153 3.35 7.24 21.85
C ASN A 153 4.01 8.28 22.78
N LYS A 154 3.96 9.56 22.44
CA LYS A 154 4.41 10.67 23.29
C LYS A 154 5.91 10.54 23.65
N GLY A 155 6.72 10.06 22.71
CA GLY A 155 8.16 9.86 22.90
C GLY A 155 8.53 8.60 23.69
N ILE A 156 7.57 7.81 24.17
CA ILE A 156 7.84 6.57 24.89
C ILE A 156 8.09 5.47 23.86
N GLU A 157 9.30 4.90 23.89
CA GLU A 157 9.69 3.82 23.01
C GLU A 157 8.68 2.67 23.06
N THR A 158 8.27 2.18 21.89
CA THR A 158 7.30 1.09 21.79
C THR A 158 7.53 0.29 20.52
N ALA A 159 7.27 -1.00 20.61
CA ALA A 159 7.12 -1.91 19.49
C ALA A 159 5.65 -2.29 19.24
N ASP A 160 4.72 -1.68 19.96
CA ASP A 160 3.28 -1.98 19.88
C ASP A 160 2.65 -1.23 18.70
N PHE A 161 2.99 -1.68 17.49
CA PHE A 161 2.35 -1.26 16.25
C PHE A 161 2.10 -2.47 15.36
N ALA A 162 1.14 -2.35 14.44
CA ALA A 162 0.78 -3.42 13.51
C ALA A 162 0.94 -2.94 12.07
N PHE A 163 1.30 -3.87 11.18
CA PHE A 163 1.20 -3.66 9.75
C PHE A 163 -0.01 -4.40 9.18
N THR A 164 -0.63 -3.82 8.17
CA THR A 164 -1.68 -4.49 7.39
C THR A 164 -1.48 -4.24 5.90
N ASP A 165 -2.26 -4.97 5.10
CA ASP A 165 -2.46 -4.63 3.69
C ASP A 165 -2.90 -3.17 3.54
N VAL A 166 -2.53 -2.60 2.40
CA VAL A 166 -2.70 -1.17 2.11
C VAL A 166 -4.18 -0.78 1.90
N ASP A 167 -5.06 -1.76 1.74
CA ASP A 167 -6.51 -1.61 1.59
C ASP A 167 -7.30 -1.66 2.90
N CYS A 168 -6.66 -1.93 4.04
CA CYS A 168 -7.27 -1.63 5.33
C CYS A 168 -7.44 -0.11 5.48
N TYR A 169 -8.69 0.33 5.62
CA TYR A 169 -9.05 1.74 5.67
C TYR A 169 -9.12 2.28 7.09
N THR A 170 -9.83 1.59 7.99
CA THR A 170 -9.98 1.98 9.40
C THR A 170 -10.36 0.76 10.24
N PRO A 171 -9.90 0.64 11.50
CA PRO A 171 -10.29 -0.48 12.36
C PRO A 171 -11.80 -0.48 12.62
N LYS A 172 -12.40 -1.67 12.70
CA LYS A 172 -13.78 -1.88 13.16
C LYS A 172 -13.91 -1.68 14.67
N ASN A 173 -12.83 -1.99 15.40
CA ASN A 173 -12.71 -1.78 16.83
C ASN A 173 -11.30 -1.24 17.13
N VAL A 174 -11.22 -0.03 17.69
CA VAL A 174 -9.93 0.61 18.00
C VAL A 174 -9.14 -0.17 19.07
N LEU A 175 -9.84 -0.95 19.90
CA LEU A 175 -9.20 -1.84 20.89
C LEU A 175 -8.54 -3.08 20.26
N GLU A 176 -8.78 -3.33 18.97
CA GLU A 176 -8.29 -4.48 18.23
C GLU A 176 -7.31 -4.08 17.12
N ILE A 177 -6.48 -3.05 17.33
CA ILE A 177 -5.40 -2.77 16.37
C ILE A 177 -4.41 -3.93 16.39
N ASN A 178 -4.45 -4.70 15.30
CA ASN A 178 -3.67 -5.92 15.12
C ASN A 178 -3.44 -6.17 13.62
N TYR A 179 -2.77 -7.27 13.28
CA TYR A 179 -2.39 -7.61 11.90
C TYR A 179 -3.52 -8.27 11.07
N LYS A 180 -4.64 -8.66 11.70
CA LYS A 180 -5.76 -9.36 11.05
C LYS A 180 -6.60 -8.38 10.26
N ARG A 181 -6.58 -8.58 8.94
CA ARG A 181 -7.36 -7.84 7.95
C ARG A 181 -8.86 -7.73 8.30
N ASP A 182 -9.46 -8.79 8.83
CA ASP A 182 -10.90 -8.82 9.19
C ASP A 182 -11.29 -7.86 10.31
N SER A 183 -10.32 -7.36 11.10
CA SER A 183 -10.54 -6.32 12.10
C SER A 183 -10.67 -4.91 11.49
N TYR A 184 -10.62 -4.77 10.17
CA TYR A 184 -10.67 -3.47 9.48
C TYR A 184 -11.81 -3.41 8.46
N TYR A 185 -12.34 -2.19 8.27
CA TYR A 185 -13.06 -1.85 7.05
C TYR A 185 -12.04 -1.76 5.91
N LEU A 186 -12.37 -2.35 4.76
CA LEU A 186 -11.49 -2.39 3.59
C LEU A 186 -11.79 -1.23 2.63
N ASP A 187 -11.21 -1.25 1.42
CA ASP A 187 -11.51 -0.27 0.36
C ASP A 187 -13.01 -0.19 0.01
N TRP A 188 -13.75 -1.28 0.24
CA TRP A 188 -15.19 -1.36 0.02
C TRP A 188 -15.88 -1.89 1.28
N PHE A 189 -16.84 -1.14 1.82
CA PHE A 189 -17.50 -1.48 3.10
C PHE A 189 -19.02 -1.31 3.10
N GLY A 190 -19.66 -1.47 1.94
CA GLY A 190 -21.12 -1.51 1.82
C GLY A 190 -21.57 -1.31 0.38
N ALA A 191 -22.86 -1.46 0.11
CA ALA A 191 -23.42 -1.13 -1.20
C ALA A 191 -23.22 0.38 -1.45
N ASN A 192 -22.28 0.72 -2.34
CA ASN A 192 -21.90 2.09 -2.75
C ASN A 192 -21.03 2.89 -1.77
N GLN A 193 -20.40 2.24 -0.78
CA GLN A 193 -19.49 2.90 0.15
C GLN A 193 -18.04 2.45 -0.10
N SER A 194 -17.20 3.38 -0.55
CA SER A 194 -15.77 3.17 -0.74
C SER A 194 -14.93 4.05 0.17
N ALA A 195 -13.75 3.54 0.52
CA ALA A 195 -12.72 4.28 1.25
C ALA A 195 -12.30 5.55 0.50
N ASP A 196 -12.28 5.53 -0.83
CA ASP A 196 -11.97 6.71 -1.64
C ASP A 196 -13.01 7.83 -1.46
N ARG A 197 -14.30 7.49 -1.48
CA ARG A 197 -15.37 8.47 -1.28
C ARG A 197 -15.32 9.05 0.14
N ALA A 198 -15.14 8.19 1.14
CA ALA A 198 -15.02 8.61 2.53
C ALA A 198 -13.79 9.50 2.73
N ALA A 199 -12.62 9.10 2.22
CA ALA A 199 -11.38 9.84 2.37
C ALA A 199 -11.46 11.22 1.69
N ASN A 200 -11.98 11.29 0.47
CA ASN A 200 -12.14 12.55 -0.25
C ASN A 200 -13.11 13.50 0.48
N CYS A 201 -14.22 12.99 1.01
CA CYS A 201 -15.13 13.80 1.83
C CYS A 201 -14.40 14.35 3.05
N VAL A 202 -13.77 13.50 3.86
CA VAL A 202 -13.06 13.89 5.09
C VAL A 202 -11.99 14.95 4.81
N LEU A 203 -11.14 14.73 3.80
CA LEU A 203 -10.07 15.67 3.44
C LEU A 203 -10.63 17.01 2.94
N SER A 204 -11.69 16.98 2.12
CA SER A 204 -12.33 18.20 1.62
C SER A 204 -12.99 19.01 2.73
N THR A 205 -13.62 18.35 3.70
CA THR A 205 -14.24 18.96 4.88
C THR A 205 -13.19 19.57 5.79
N ILE A 206 -12.10 18.84 6.07
CA ILE A 206 -10.98 19.38 6.86
C ILE A 206 -10.42 20.63 6.18
N ARG A 207 -10.12 20.56 4.88
CA ARG A 207 -9.55 21.69 4.14
C ARG A 207 -10.47 22.91 4.13
N SER A 208 -11.78 22.73 4.02
CA SER A 208 -12.74 23.86 3.95
C SER A 208 -13.03 24.49 5.31
N GLN A 209 -12.88 23.75 6.41
CA GLN A 209 -13.18 24.22 7.77
C GLN A 209 -11.92 24.52 8.60
N PHE A 210 -10.73 24.20 8.10
CA PHE A 210 -9.49 24.42 8.84
C PHE A 210 -9.26 25.91 9.08
N ASN A 211 -9.00 26.24 10.35
CA ASN A 211 -8.60 27.57 10.77
C ASN A 211 -7.18 27.50 11.35
N PRO A 212 -6.17 28.11 10.71
CA PRO A 212 -4.79 28.06 11.18
C PRO A 212 -4.59 28.71 12.56
N SER A 213 -5.46 29.63 12.97
CA SER A 213 -5.44 30.20 14.33
C SER A 213 -5.93 29.22 15.39
N PHE A 214 -6.63 28.16 14.99
CA PHE A 214 -7.15 27.10 15.87
C PHE A 214 -6.88 25.72 15.24
N PRO A 215 -5.61 25.30 15.11
CA PRO A 215 -5.24 24.09 14.39
C PRO A 215 -5.78 22.80 15.04
N ASN A 216 -6.14 22.89 16.33
CA ASN A 216 -6.77 21.83 17.11
C ASN A 216 -8.30 22.03 17.27
N GLY A 217 -8.91 22.94 16.52
CA GLY A 217 -10.36 23.13 16.51
C GLY A 217 -11.10 21.87 16.08
N LYS A 218 -12.28 21.60 16.64
CA LYS A 218 -13.10 20.46 16.21
C LYS A 218 -13.65 20.74 14.81
N ILE A 219 -13.33 19.87 13.86
CA ILE A 219 -13.99 19.82 12.54
C ILE A 219 -14.93 18.61 12.53
N GLU A 220 -16.18 18.82 12.15
CA GLU A 220 -17.18 17.74 12.13
C GLU A 220 -17.15 17.00 10.80
N ILE A 221 -16.55 15.81 10.82
CA ILE A 221 -16.46 14.90 9.66
C ILE A 221 -17.52 13.79 9.68
N ILE A 222 -18.46 13.83 10.63
CA ILE A 222 -19.50 12.80 10.84
C ILE A 222 -20.51 12.71 9.68
N HIS A 223 -20.60 13.73 8.83
CA HIS A 223 -21.44 13.67 7.63
C HIS A 223 -20.78 12.87 6.49
N CYS A 224 -19.50 12.54 6.60
CA CYS A 224 -18.80 11.72 5.62
C CYS A 224 -19.15 10.24 5.80
N THR A 225 -19.26 9.53 4.67
CA THR A 225 -19.59 8.10 4.62
C THR A 225 -18.75 7.28 5.61
N GLY A 226 -19.43 6.48 6.42
CA GLY A 226 -18.83 5.59 7.42
C GLY A 226 -18.60 6.21 8.79
N ASN A 227 -18.76 7.53 8.95
CA ASN A 227 -18.71 8.23 10.24
C ASN A 227 -17.44 7.95 11.06
N PHE A 228 -16.32 7.71 10.39
CA PHE A 228 -15.08 7.30 11.03
C PHE A 228 -14.38 8.47 11.74
N THR A 229 -13.71 8.14 12.85
CA THR A 229 -12.89 9.08 13.61
C THR A 229 -11.72 8.33 14.27
N ALA A 230 -10.59 9.02 14.42
CA ALA A 230 -9.44 8.56 15.19
C ALA A 230 -9.55 8.89 16.70
N ARG A 231 -10.66 9.48 17.12
CA ARG A 231 -10.94 9.96 18.48
C ARG A 231 -11.91 9.06 19.24
#